data_AF-A0A1W1C5W7-F1
#
_entry.id   AF-A0A1W1C5W7-F1
#
_cell.length_a   1.000
_cell.length_b   1.000
_cell.length_c   1.000
_cell.angle_alpha   90.00
_cell.angle_beta   90.00
_cell.angle_gamma   90.00
#
_symmetry.space_group_name_H-M   'P 1'
#
loop_
_entity.id
_entity.type
_entity.pdbx_description
1 polymer ?
#
loop_
_entity_poly.entity_id
_entity_poly.type
_entity_poly.pdbx_seq_one_letter_code
_entity_poly.pdbx_strand_id
1 'polypeptide(L)'
;MVKKRYAFTMIELIFAIVIIAIAVISLPTMTQATGKGIENNLVQEAIFASAAKLDEITSYRWDENSTEDGSVLSRVIWTNDNDCNASSNPNLRQGHIKETLHRRCLDDNYSIVQPTTPLGMETDDNGTYDDIDDFNDISAPLYIDTSGSVGTAAGYKTPYSMDINISYAGFGVITTDSQNIKEINITIIDPDTNLTTLKVHTYSANIGEIDYYHRSL
;
A
#
# COMPACT_ATOMS: atom_id res chain seq x y z
N MET A 1 -6.48 -75.25 -3.14
CA MET A 1 -7.43 -74.27 -3.71
C MET A 1 -6.73 -73.58 -4.88
N VAL A 2 -7.05 -73.96 -6.12
CA VAL A 2 -6.34 -73.49 -7.32
C VAL A 2 -6.84 -72.10 -7.70
N LYS A 3 -5.93 -71.13 -7.77
CA LYS A 3 -6.21 -69.74 -8.14
C LYS A 3 -6.53 -69.66 -9.65
N LYS A 4 -7.78 -69.38 -10.02
CA LYS A 4 -8.14 -69.11 -11.43
C LYS A 4 -7.41 -67.85 -11.90
N ARG A 5 -6.59 -67.98 -12.96
CA ARG A 5 -5.97 -66.84 -13.63
C ARG A 5 -6.94 -66.36 -14.72
N TYR A 6 -7.39 -65.12 -14.62
CA TYR A 6 -8.20 -64.48 -15.66
C TYR A 6 -7.27 -64.02 -16.78
N ALA A 7 -7.60 -64.38 -18.03
CA ALA A 7 -6.90 -63.92 -19.22
C ALA A 7 -7.69 -62.75 -19.83
N PHE A 8 -7.00 -61.66 -20.16
CA PHE A 8 -7.61 -60.50 -20.79
C PHE A 8 -7.90 -60.76 -22.26
N THR A 9 -9.05 -60.28 -22.74
CA THR A 9 -9.38 -60.32 -24.17
C THR A 9 -8.61 -59.21 -24.92
N MET A 10 -8.28 -59.43 -26.20
CA MET A 10 -7.54 -58.45 -27.02
C MET A 10 -8.26 -57.09 -27.07
N ILE A 11 -9.59 -57.08 -27.12
CA ILE A 11 -10.37 -55.83 -27.19
C ILE A 11 -10.31 -55.03 -25.88
N GLU A 12 -10.31 -55.71 -24.74
CA GLU A 12 -10.20 -55.08 -23.42
C GLU A 12 -8.83 -54.43 -23.23
N LEU A 13 -7.77 -55.05 -23.77
CA LEU A 13 -6.42 -54.48 -23.79
C LEU A 13 -6.34 -53.21 -24.64
N ILE A 14 -7.02 -53.18 -25.80
CA ILE A 14 -7.04 -51.99 -26.67
C ILE A 14 -7.81 -50.83 -26.00
N PHE A 15 -8.94 -51.11 -25.35
CA PHE A 15 -9.67 -50.09 -24.59
C PHE A 15 -8.85 -49.56 -23.42
N ALA A 16 -8.13 -50.43 -22.70
CA ALA A 16 -7.29 -50.02 -21.58
C ALA A 16 -6.16 -49.06 -22.01
N ILE A 17 -5.44 -49.36 -23.09
CA ILE A 17 -4.36 -48.48 -23.57
C ILE A 17 -4.90 -47.14 -24.08
N VAL A 18 -6.07 -47.11 -24.72
CA VAL A 18 -6.69 -45.87 -25.22
C VAL A 18 -7.12 -44.99 -24.05
N ILE A 19 -7.75 -45.56 -23.02
CA ILE A 19 -8.19 -44.82 -21.83
C ILE A 19 -6.98 -44.27 -21.06
N ILE A 20 -5.93 -45.07 -20.86
CA ILE A 20 -4.70 -44.62 -20.21
C ILE A 20 -4.02 -43.52 -21.04
N ALA A 21 -3.96 -43.66 -22.37
CA ALA A 21 -3.36 -42.65 -23.24
C ALA A 21 -4.07 -41.29 -23.13
N ILE A 22 -5.41 -41.28 -23.13
CA ILE A 22 -6.19 -40.04 -22.96
C ILE A 22 -5.97 -39.45 -21.55
N ALA A 23 -5.98 -40.29 -20.51
CA ALA A 23 -5.77 -39.85 -19.14
C ALA A 23 -4.36 -39.24 -18.94
N VAL A 24 -3.31 -39.90 -19.44
CA VAL A 24 -1.92 -39.45 -19.29
C VAL A 24 -1.67 -38.13 -20.04
N ILE A 25 -2.37 -37.86 -21.14
CA ILE A 25 -2.28 -36.56 -21.86
C ILE A 25 -2.99 -35.45 -21.07
N SER A 26 -4.10 -35.75 -20.40
CA SER A 26 -4.89 -34.76 -19.65
C SER A 26 -4.26 -34.33 -18.31
N LEU A 27 -3.49 -35.20 -17.66
CA LEU A 27 -2.93 -34.92 -16.33
C LEU A 27 -1.95 -33.72 -16.31
N PRO A 28 -0.95 -33.61 -17.22
CA PRO A 28 -0.03 -32.48 -17.23
C PRO A 28 -0.73 -31.15 -17.53
N THR A 29 -1.74 -31.15 -18.41
CA THR A 29 -2.46 -29.94 -18.79
C THR A 29 -3.32 -29.41 -17.64
N MET A 30 -3.95 -30.30 -16.87
CA MET A 30 -4.68 -29.93 -15.65
C MET A 30 -3.76 -29.38 -14.57
N THR A 31 -2.59 -30.00 -14.34
CA THR A 31 -1.60 -29.51 -13.38
C THR A 31 -1.07 -28.13 -13.78
N GLN A 32 -0.77 -27.91 -15.06
CA GLN A 32 -0.31 -26.61 -15.56
C GLN A 32 -1.40 -25.52 -15.45
N ALA A 33 -2.65 -25.84 -15.78
CA ALA A 33 -3.77 -24.92 -15.62
C ALA A 33 -3.97 -24.53 -14.15
N THR A 34 -3.81 -25.49 -13.24
CA THR A 34 -3.89 -25.25 -11.79
C THR A 34 -2.74 -24.36 -11.31
N GLY A 35 -1.51 -24.62 -11.77
CA GLY A 35 -0.33 -23.79 -11.46
C GLY A 35 -0.47 -22.33 -11.91
N LYS A 36 -1.04 -22.08 -13.09
CA LYS A 36 -1.32 -20.70 -13.55
C LYS A 36 -2.44 -20.02 -12.77
N GLY A 37 -3.48 -20.77 -12.38
CA GLY A 37 -4.56 -20.25 -11.54
C GLY A 37 -4.05 -19.81 -10.16
N ILE A 38 -3.06 -20.55 -9.67
CA ILE A 38 -2.34 -20.31 -8.43
C ILE A 38 -1.59 -18.96 -8.46
N GLU A 39 -0.77 -18.73 -9.48
CA GLU A 39 -0.01 -17.48 -9.66
C GLU A 39 -0.93 -16.26 -9.74
N ASN A 40 -2.01 -16.37 -10.52
CA ASN A 40 -2.99 -15.29 -10.67
C ASN A 40 -3.70 -14.93 -9.36
N ASN A 41 -3.93 -15.90 -8.48
CA ASN A 41 -4.54 -15.64 -7.18
C ASN A 41 -3.58 -14.87 -6.26
N LEU A 42 -2.30 -15.20 -6.31
CA LEU A 42 -1.28 -14.54 -5.49
C LEU A 42 -1.06 -13.07 -5.90
N VAL A 43 -1.12 -12.77 -7.20
CA VAL A 43 -1.10 -11.38 -7.70
C VAL A 43 -2.31 -10.59 -7.19
N GLN A 44 -3.49 -11.21 -7.10
CA GLN A 44 -4.67 -10.54 -6.53
C GLN A 44 -4.50 -10.26 -5.04
N GLU A 45 -3.99 -11.22 -4.26
CA GLU A 45 -3.66 -11.01 -2.85
C GLU A 45 -2.68 -9.84 -2.69
N ALA A 46 -1.68 -9.76 -3.56
CA ALA A 46 -0.69 -8.70 -3.55
C ALA A 46 -1.29 -7.31 -3.84
N ILE A 47 -2.22 -7.23 -4.80
CA ILE A 47 -2.97 -5.99 -5.08
C ILE A 47 -3.77 -5.55 -3.85
N PHE A 48 -4.48 -6.47 -3.19
CA PHE A 48 -5.28 -6.14 -2.00
C PHE A 48 -4.40 -5.70 -0.83
N ALA A 49 -3.25 -6.37 -0.62
CA ALA A 49 -2.31 -6.01 0.43
C ALA A 49 -1.68 -4.62 0.20
N SER A 50 -1.29 -4.29 -1.04
CA SER A 50 -0.83 -2.94 -1.38
C SER A 50 -1.90 -1.88 -1.23
N ALA A 51 -3.15 -2.16 -1.62
CA ALA A 51 -4.26 -1.23 -1.41
C ALA A 51 -4.50 -0.96 0.08
N ALA A 52 -4.52 -2.01 0.91
CA ALA A 52 -4.66 -1.88 2.36
C ALA A 52 -3.51 -1.07 2.97
N LYS A 53 -2.27 -1.24 2.49
CA LYS A 53 -1.13 -0.47 2.97
C LYS A 53 -1.19 0.99 2.52
N LEU A 54 -1.68 1.29 1.31
CA LEU A 54 -1.95 2.67 0.89
C LEU A 54 -3.02 3.33 1.77
N ASP A 55 -4.10 2.61 2.07
CA ASP A 55 -5.17 3.11 2.94
C ASP A 55 -4.65 3.36 4.37
N GLU A 56 -3.76 2.48 4.86
CA GLU A 56 -3.07 2.67 6.13
C GLU A 56 -2.23 3.94 6.11
N ILE A 57 -1.31 4.10 5.15
CA ILE A 57 -0.42 5.28 5.05
C ILE A 57 -1.25 6.57 4.96
N THR A 58 -2.27 6.60 4.10
CA THR A 58 -3.11 7.81 3.90
C THR A 58 -3.99 8.16 5.10
N SER A 59 -4.11 7.27 6.10
CA SER A 59 -4.82 7.55 7.35
C SER A 59 -3.98 8.30 8.39
N TYR A 60 -2.66 8.36 8.20
CA TYR A 60 -1.76 9.11 9.06
C TYR A 60 -1.83 10.61 8.78
N ARG A 61 -1.25 11.39 9.70
CA ARG A 61 -1.14 12.83 9.55
C ARG A 61 -0.29 13.16 8.34
N TRP A 62 -0.55 14.31 7.71
CA TRP A 62 0.16 14.66 6.49
C TRP A 62 1.66 14.87 6.71
N ASP A 63 2.06 15.35 7.90
CA ASP A 63 3.41 15.76 8.28
C ASP A 63 3.42 16.08 9.79
N GLU A 64 4.55 15.90 10.48
CA GLU A 64 4.76 16.18 11.91
C GLU A 64 4.31 17.59 12.33
N ASN A 65 4.67 18.58 11.50
CA ASN A 65 4.35 19.98 11.74
C ASN A 65 2.87 20.32 11.52
N SER A 66 2.04 19.34 11.17
CA SER A 66 0.62 19.57 10.92
C SER A 66 -0.16 19.82 12.21
N THR A 67 0.43 19.57 13.38
CA THR A 67 -0.23 19.83 14.66
C THR A 67 0.40 21.00 15.41
N GLU A 68 -0.45 21.89 15.91
CA GLU A 68 -0.04 22.89 16.88
C GLU A 68 -0.05 22.32 18.30
N ASP A 69 0.79 22.89 19.16
CA ASP A 69 0.87 22.54 20.57
C ASP A 69 -0.51 22.56 21.25
N GLY A 70 -0.91 21.41 21.80
CA GLY A 70 -2.21 21.21 22.45
C GLY A 70 -3.42 20.98 21.54
N SER A 71 -3.25 20.96 20.21
CA SER A 71 -4.31 20.60 19.26
C SER A 71 -4.30 19.10 18.97
N VAL A 72 -5.44 18.43 19.12
CA VAL A 72 -5.60 17.03 18.69
C VAL A 72 -5.82 16.89 17.19
N LEU A 73 -6.26 17.97 16.53
CA LEU A 73 -6.57 17.99 15.10
C LEU A 73 -5.38 18.44 14.27
N SER A 74 -5.15 17.75 13.16
CA SER A 74 -4.21 18.17 12.12
C SER A 74 -4.73 19.41 11.39
N ARG A 75 -3.86 20.39 11.16
CA ARG A 75 -4.15 21.65 10.48
C ARG A 75 -3.36 21.74 9.18
N VAL A 76 -3.71 22.74 8.39
CA VAL A 76 -3.05 23.00 7.12
C VAL A 76 -1.69 23.68 7.35
N ILE A 77 -0.61 23.03 6.94
CA ILE A 77 0.75 23.60 6.98
C ILE A 77 0.92 24.62 5.84
N TRP A 78 1.68 25.67 6.09
CA TRP A 78 2.08 26.60 5.05
C TRP A 78 3.12 25.97 4.12
N THR A 79 2.87 25.93 2.81
CA THR A 79 3.89 25.49 1.84
C THR A 79 4.66 26.65 1.21
N ASN A 80 4.17 27.87 1.37
CA ASN A 80 4.83 29.11 0.97
C ASN A 80 4.23 30.30 1.74
N ASP A 81 4.86 31.47 1.67
CA ASP A 81 4.45 32.68 2.40
C ASP A 81 3.04 33.20 2.07
N ASN A 82 2.45 32.79 0.94
CA ASN A 82 1.14 33.25 0.47
C ASN A 82 0.08 32.14 0.44
N ASP A 83 0.39 30.96 0.97
CA ASP A 83 -0.48 29.79 0.90
C ASP A 83 -1.74 29.99 1.76
N CYS A 84 -1.54 30.47 2.97
CA CYS A 84 -2.60 30.86 3.89
C CYS A 84 -2.63 32.38 4.07
N ASN A 85 -3.80 32.92 4.40
CA ASN A 85 -3.94 34.36 4.61
C ASN A 85 -3.67 34.71 6.08
N ALA A 86 -2.44 35.17 6.39
CA ALA A 86 -2.04 35.62 7.73
C ALA A 86 -2.81 36.85 8.23
N SER A 87 -3.53 37.56 7.35
CA SER A 87 -4.36 38.71 7.71
C SER A 87 -5.79 38.30 8.09
N SER A 88 -6.14 37.02 8.00
CA SER A 88 -7.42 36.47 8.46
C SER A 88 -7.26 35.82 9.84
N ASN A 89 -8.21 36.05 10.74
CA ASN A 89 -8.29 35.34 12.02
C ASN A 89 -9.58 34.50 12.01
N PRO A 90 -9.50 33.15 12.01
CA PRO A 90 -8.29 32.31 11.94
C PRO A 90 -7.60 32.33 10.57
N ASN A 91 -6.34 31.87 10.50
CA ASN A 91 -5.58 31.77 9.26
C ASN A 91 -6.24 30.77 8.30
N LEU A 92 -6.59 31.22 7.09
CA LEU A 92 -7.35 30.42 6.13
C LEU A 92 -6.70 30.44 4.76
N ARG A 93 -6.71 29.30 4.06
CA ARG A 93 -6.42 29.26 2.63
C ARG A 93 -7.55 29.92 1.84
N GLN A 94 -7.20 30.45 0.67
CA GLN A 94 -8.21 30.99 -0.24
C GLN A 94 -9.26 29.92 -0.59
N GLY A 95 -10.53 30.22 -0.33
CA GLY A 95 -11.65 29.29 -0.56
C GLY A 95 -12.10 28.49 0.66
N HIS A 96 -11.40 28.58 1.80
CA HIS A 96 -11.91 28.02 3.05
C HIS A 96 -13.14 28.80 3.55
N ILE A 97 -14.05 28.07 4.21
CA ILE A 97 -15.26 28.63 4.81
C ILE A 97 -14.86 29.36 6.09
N LYS A 98 -15.24 30.64 6.24
CA LYS A 98 -14.94 31.44 7.44
C LYS A 98 -15.96 31.18 8.55
N GLU A 99 -15.78 30.11 9.31
CA GLU A 99 -16.61 29.77 10.47
C GLU A 99 -15.76 29.62 11.74
N THR A 100 -16.26 29.05 12.85
CA THR A 100 -15.46 28.87 14.08
C THR A 100 -14.80 27.50 14.12
N LEU A 101 -15.51 26.45 13.72
CA LEU A 101 -15.05 25.06 13.70
C LEU A 101 -14.99 24.58 12.24
N HIS A 102 -13.79 24.64 11.65
CA HIS A 102 -13.55 24.34 10.24
C HIS A 102 -12.05 24.11 9.99
N ARG A 103 -11.71 23.64 8.79
CA ARG A 103 -10.32 23.50 8.35
C ARG A 103 -9.63 24.86 8.35
N ARG A 104 -8.57 24.98 9.13
CA ARG A 104 -7.76 26.19 9.24
C ARG A 104 -6.29 25.87 9.04
N CYS A 105 -5.53 26.89 8.71
CA CYS A 105 -4.07 26.79 8.69
C CYS A 105 -3.48 26.86 10.09
N LEU A 106 -2.20 26.56 10.18
CA LEU A 106 -1.42 26.86 11.36
C LEU A 106 -1.47 28.37 11.67
N ASP A 107 -1.50 28.69 12.95
CA ASP A 107 -1.46 30.04 13.50
C ASP A 107 -0.07 30.66 13.30
N ASP A 108 0.99 29.84 13.34
CA ASP A 108 2.35 30.19 12.91
C ASP A 108 2.44 30.32 11.38
N ASN A 109 3.46 31.05 10.90
CA ASN A 109 3.66 31.31 9.47
C ASN A 109 4.76 30.42 8.85
N TYR A 110 4.88 30.47 7.51
CA TYR A 110 5.88 29.71 6.74
C TYR A 110 7.34 29.96 7.15
N SER A 111 7.66 31.11 7.75
CA SER A 111 9.04 31.37 8.21
C SER A 111 9.37 30.69 9.55
N ILE A 112 8.36 30.20 10.27
CA ILE A 112 8.49 29.53 11.56
C ILE A 112 8.31 28.02 11.40
N VAL A 113 7.25 27.61 10.71
CA VAL A 113 6.88 26.19 10.52
C VAL A 113 6.74 25.90 9.03
N GLN A 114 7.42 24.85 8.57
CA GLN A 114 7.46 24.40 7.18
C GLN A 114 7.24 22.88 7.13
N PRO A 115 6.76 22.32 6.00
CA PRO A 115 6.70 20.88 5.83
C PRO A 115 8.09 20.27 5.90
N THR A 116 8.20 19.07 6.45
CA THR A 116 9.50 18.45 6.74
C THR A 116 10.28 18.12 5.47
N THR A 117 11.58 18.43 5.50
CA THR A 117 12.55 18.07 4.45
C THR A 117 13.90 17.74 5.07
N PRO A 118 14.56 16.63 4.69
CA PRO A 118 14.11 15.57 3.76
C PRO A 118 12.94 14.74 4.32
N LEU A 119 12.23 14.01 3.44
CA LEU A 119 11.16 13.07 3.81
C LEU A 119 11.73 11.80 4.46
N GLY A 120 11.00 11.23 5.40
CA GLY A 120 11.36 10.00 6.10
C GLY A 120 11.53 10.24 7.59
N MET A 121 11.47 9.15 8.34
CA MET A 121 11.45 9.17 9.81
C MET A 121 12.48 10.11 10.44
N GLU A 122 11.97 10.99 11.25
CA GLU A 122 12.66 12.02 11.99
C GLU A 122 13.30 11.47 13.28
N THR A 123 14.06 12.33 13.96
CA THR A 123 14.81 11.93 15.16
C THR A 123 13.94 11.84 16.41
N ASP A 124 12.82 12.52 16.41
CA ASP A 124 11.88 12.66 17.52
C ASP A 124 10.79 11.58 17.54
N ASP A 125 10.58 10.85 16.45
CA ASP A 125 9.55 9.78 16.39
C ASP A 125 10.00 8.52 17.12
N ASN A 126 11.30 8.41 17.46
CA ASN A 126 11.84 7.28 18.22
C ASN A 126 11.46 5.91 17.62
N GLY A 127 11.35 5.83 16.29
CA GLY A 127 11.03 4.61 15.56
C GLY A 127 9.53 4.32 15.38
N THR A 128 8.64 5.26 15.69
CA THR A 128 7.20 5.11 15.44
C THR A 128 6.79 5.82 14.16
N TYR A 129 6.00 5.14 13.32
CA TYR A 129 5.31 5.77 12.20
C TYR A 129 4.11 6.56 12.72
N ASP A 130 4.15 7.87 12.70
CA ASP A 130 3.07 8.75 13.16
C ASP A 130 2.56 9.74 12.11
N ASP A 131 3.29 9.93 11.02
CA ASP A 131 2.87 10.68 9.84
C ASP A 131 3.08 9.91 8.52
N ILE A 132 2.75 10.56 7.40
CA ILE A 132 2.80 9.94 6.08
C ILE A 132 4.25 9.72 5.65
N ASP A 133 5.13 10.70 5.84
CA ASP A 133 6.47 10.68 5.28
C ASP A 133 7.44 9.77 5.99
N ASP A 134 7.16 9.38 7.24
CA ASP A 134 7.85 8.28 7.91
C ASP A 134 7.94 7.01 7.06
N PHE A 135 6.96 6.78 6.18
CA PHE A 135 6.89 5.61 5.32
C PHE A 135 7.80 5.69 4.08
N ASN A 136 8.55 6.78 3.91
CA ASN A 136 9.44 6.95 2.77
C ASN A 136 10.63 5.98 2.80
N ASP A 137 10.99 5.46 1.62
CA ASP A 137 12.11 4.54 1.38
C ASP A 137 12.12 3.27 2.25
N ILE A 138 10.92 2.75 2.54
CA ILE A 138 10.75 1.48 3.27
C ILE A 138 10.65 0.32 2.27
N SER A 139 11.44 -0.72 2.51
CA SER A 139 11.27 -2.02 1.87
C SER A 139 10.90 -3.07 2.92
N ALA A 140 9.75 -3.72 2.74
CA ALA A 140 9.22 -4.72 3.67
C ALA A 140 8.67 -5.93 2.92
N PRO A 141 8.72 -7.14 3.52
CA PRO A 141 8.06 -8.30 2.94
C PRO A 141 6.54 -8.09 2.94
N LEU A 142 5.88 -8.44 1.83
CA LEU A 142 4.43 -8.33 1.70
C LEU A 142 3.69 -9.28 2.65
N TYR A 143 4.32 -10.40 3.01
CA TYR A 143 3.76 -11.43 3.87
C TYR A 143 4.66 -11.65 5.10
N ILE A 144 4.05 -11.65 6.29
CA ILE A 144 4.76 -11.66 7.60
C ILE A 144 5.37 -13.04 7.94
N ASP A 145 4.94 -14.11 7.27
CA ASP A 145 5.44 -15.47 7.56
C ASP A 145 6.29 -16.03 6.41
N THR A 146 7.58 -15.75 6.48
CA THR A 146 8.63 -16.33 5.63
C THR A 146 9.23 -17.62 6.23
N SER A 147 8.70 -18.12 7.35
CA SER A 147 9.30 -19.23 8.11
C SER A 147 8.82 -20.64 7.71
N GLY A 148 7.98 -20.73 6.68
CA GLY A 148 7.41 -21.97 6.19
C GLY A 148 8.40 -22.90 5.49
N SER A 149 8.91 -23.90 6.21
CA SER A 149 9.52 -25.09 5.57
C SER A 149 8.58 -25.66 4.50
N VAL A 150 9.13 -25.99 3.34
CA VAL A 150 8.45 -26.60 2.19
C VAL A 150 7.64 -27.82 2.66
N GLY A 151 6.33 -27.66 2.89
CA GLY A 151 5.47 -28.69 3.47
C GLY A 151 4.27 -28.21 4.28
N THR A 152 4.24 -26.96 4.74
CA THR A 152 3.02 -26.32 5.29
C THR A 152 2.41 -25.37 4.26
N ALA A 153 1.17 -24.90 4.48
CA ALA A 153 0.46 -23.93 3.61
C ALA A 153 1.24 -22.62 3.34
N ALA A 154 2.39 -22.43 3.99
CA ALA A 154 3.34 -21.35 3.80
C ALA A 154 4.29 -21.54 2.59
N GLY A 155 4.49 -22.75 2.07
CA GLY A 155 5.41 -23.01 0.93
C GLY A 155 4.88 -22.59 -0.45
N TYR A 156 3.74 -21.91 -0.50
CA TYR A 156 3.06 -21.49 -1.73
C TYR A 156 3.24 -20.00 -2.04
N LYS A 157 3.54 -19.18 -1.02
CA LYS A 157 3.64 -17.74 -1.19
C LYS A 157 5.05 -17.40 -1.67
N THR A 158 5.19 -16.90 -2.89
CA THR A 158 6.45 -16.29 -3.32
C THR A 158 6.73 -15.08 -2.42
N PRO A 159 8.01 -14.84 -2.06
CA PRO A 159 8.36 -13.80 -1.11
C PRO A 159 8.36 -12.40 -1.75
N TYR A 160 7.20 -11.94 -2.25
CA TYR A 160 7.09 -10.58 -2.77
C TYR A 160 7.53 -9.54 -1.72
N SER A 161 8.33 -8.56 -2.15
CA SER A 161 8.65 -7.38 -1.36
C SER A 161 7.80 -6.20 -1.81
N MET A 162 7.52 -5.32 -0.86
CA MET A 162 6.86 -4.06 -1.07
C MET A 162 7.86 -2.94 -0.80
N ASP A 163 8.07 -2.10 -1.81
CA ASP A 163 8.83 -0.86 -1.67
C ASP A 163 7.86 0.32 -1.65
N ILE A 164 7.95 1.13 -0.60
CA ILE A 164 7.16 2.33 -0.39
C ILE A 164 8.08 3.53 -0.61
N ASN A 165 7.68 4.44 -1.48
CA ASN A 165 8.40 5.68 -1.72
C ASN A 165 7.42 6.84 -1.75
N ILE A 166 7.78 7.92 -1.08
CA ILE A 166 6.96 9.11 -0.94
C ILE A 166 7.74 10.28 -1.51
N SER A 167 7.05 11.14 -2.24
CA SER A 167 7.66 12.32 -2.82
C SER A 167 6.68 13.47 -2.80
N TYR A 168 7.18 14.70 -2.66
CA TYR A 168 6.35 15.87 -2.92
C TYR A 168 5.91 15.89 -4.39
N ALA A 169 4.72 16.42 -4.63
CA ALA A 169 4.15 16.52 -5.96
C ALA A 169 3.39 17.84 -6.15
N GLY A 170 3.53 18.45 -7.32
CA GLY A 170 2.47 19.23 -7.94
C GLY A 170 1.53 18.27 -8.68
N PHE A 171 0.29 18.65 -8.97
CA PHE A 171 -0.70 17.76 -9.61
C PHE A 171 -0.13 17.02 -10.84
N GLY A 172 0.24 15.74 -10.68
CA GLY A 172 0.87 14.89 -11.71
C GLY A 172 2.37 15.14 -12.01
N VAL A 173 3.08 15.91 -11.18
CA VAL A 173 4.50 16.25 -11.34
C VAL A 173 5.23 16.07 -10.02
N ILE A 174 6.13 15.09 -9.93
CA ILE A 174 7.00 14.91 -8.76
C ILE A 174 7.97 16.08 -8.63
N THR A 175 8.10 16.61 -7.42
CA THR A 175 9.00 17.72 -7.07
C THR A 175 9.83 17.38 -5.84
N THR A 176 10.98 18.04 -5.70
CA THR A 176 11.79 17.98 -4.47
C THR A 176 11.39 19.04 -3.46
N ASP A 177 10.69 20.08 -3.92
CA ASP A 177 10.25 21.18 -3.06
C ASP A 177 8.96 20.80 -2.34
N SER A 178 8.82 21.24 -1.08
CA SER A 178 7.62 21.03 -0.27
C SER A 178 6.40 21.63 -0.96
N GLN A 179 5.53 20.76 -1.47
CA GLN A 179 4.27 21.13 -2.13
C GLN A 179 3.08 20.69 -1.28
N ASN A 180 1.89 21.14 -1.66
CA ASN A 180 0.63 20.80 -0.99
C ASN A 180 0.18 19.34 -1.16
N ILE A 181 0.93 18.52 -1.89
CA ILE A 181 0.59 17.14 -2.21
C ILE A 181 1.83 16.27 -2.01
N LYS A 182 1.65 15.11 -1.36
CA LYS A 182 2.61 14.01 -1.31
C LYS A 182 2.06 12.88 -2.20
N GLU A 183 2.85 12.39 -3.15
CA GLU A 183 2.57 11.18 -3.93
C GLU A 183 3.15 9.98 -3.19
N ILE A 184 2.30 9.00 -2.89
CA ILE A 184 2.69 7.75 -2.23
C ILE A 184 2.70 6.67 -3.29
N ASN A 185 3.87 6.08 -3.53
CA ASN A 185 4.10 5.01 -4.49
C ASN A 185 4.40 3.70 -3.75
N ILE A 186 3.62 2.67 -4.06
CA ILE A 186 3.91 1.30 -3.62
C ILE A 186 4.24 0.45 -4.84
N THR A 187 5.43 -0.15 -4.80
CA THR A 187 5.95 -1.04 -5.85
C THR A 187 6.10 -2.45 -5.28
N ILE A 188 5.45 -3.44 -5.89
CA ILE A 188 5.63 -4.84 -5.54
C ILE A 188 6.70 -5.43 -6.45
N ILE A 189 7.74 -6.00 -5.84
CA ILE A 189 8.86 -6.61 -6.54
C ILE A 189 8.87 -8.11 -6.29
N ASP A 190 9.03 -8.86 -7.37
CA ASP A 190 9.33 -10.28 -7.30
C ASP A 190 10.82 -10.47 -6.97
N PRO A 191 11.19 -11.09 -5.83
CA PRO A 191 12.59 -11.25 -5.43
C PRO A 191 13.38 -12.17 -6.37
N ASP A 192 12.72 -13.09 -7.08
CA ASP A 192 13.41 -14.07 -7.92
C ASP A 192 13.83 -13.47 -9.26
N THR A 193 13.00 -12.56 -9.80
CA THR A 193 13.23 -11.91 -11.09
C THR A 193 13.71 -10.47 -10.96
N ASN A 194 13.58 -9.88 -9.76
CA ASN A 194 13.77 -8.46 -9.48
C ASN A 194 12.93 -7.56 -10.42
N LEU A 195 11.78 -8.06 -10.88
CA LEU A 195 10.88 -7.35 -11.76
C LEU A 195 9.73 -6.75 -10.96
N THR A 196 9.35 -5.52 -11.34
CA THR A 196 8.15 -4.87 -10.84
C THR A 196 6.92 -5.61 -11.34
N THR A 197 6.18 -6.21 -10.42
CA THR A 197 4.94 -6.93 -10.72
C THR A 197 3.74 -5.98 -10.74
N LEU A 198 3.75 -4.99 -9.84
CA LEU A 198 2.67 -4.02 -9.70
C LEU A 198 3.25 -2.69 -9.18
N LYS A 199 2.71 -1.58 -9.69
CA LYS A 199 2.91 -0.25 -9.11
C LYS A 199 1.54 0.39 -8.89
N VAL A 200 1.27 0.78 -7.66
CA VAL A 200 0.06 1.53 -7.28
C VAL A 200 0.50 2.84 -6.66
N HIS A 201 -0.23 3.92 -6.96
CA HIS A 201 0.06 5.23 -6.41
C HIS A 201 -1.23 5.89 -5.94
N THR A 202 -1.09 6.77 -4.95
CA THR A 202 -2.15 7.66 -4.48
C THR A 202 -1.56 9.01 -4.10
N TYR A 203 -2.43 9.98 -3.88
CA TYR A 203 -2.05 11.33 -3.48
C TYR A 203 -2.68 11.67 -2.13
N SER A 204 -1.87 12.18 -1.21
CA SER A 204 -2.34 12.82 0.02
C SER A 204 -2.10 14.32 -0.08
N ALA A 205 -3.12 15.11 0.25
CA ALA A 205 -3.07 16.56 0.17
C ALA A 205 -3.04 17.17 1.56
N ASN A 206 -2.24 18.22 1.72
CA ASN A 206 -2.21 19.07 2.91
C ASN A 206 -3.52 19.86 2.99
N ILE A 207 -4.57 19.28 3.57
CA ILE A 207 -5.88 19.92 3.69
C ILE A 207 -6.34 20.06 5.15
N GLY A 208 -5.65 19.43 6.10
CA GLY A 208 -6.02 19.44 7.51
C GLY A 208 -7.39 18.81 7.80
N GLU A 209 -7.71 18.74 9.08
CA GLU A 209 -8.93 18.15 9.61
C GLU A 209 -9.99 19.20 9.91
N ILE A 210 -11.25 18.75 9.94
CA ILE A 210 -12.40 19.58 10.30
C ILE A 210 -12.81 19.29 11.73
N ASP A 211 -13.05 20.34 12.50
CA ASP A 211 -13.69 20.25 13.80
C ASP A 211 -15.22 20.31 13.66
N TYR A 212 -15.95 19.60 14.52
CA TYR A 212 -17.39 19.49 14.48
C TYR A 212 -18.04 20.11 15.71
N TYR A 213 -19.20 20.76 15.52
CA TYR A 213 -20.01 21.18 16.65
C TYR A 213 -20.52 19.98 17.42
N HIS A 214 -19.97 19.77 18.62
CA HIS A 214 -20.52 18.85 19.59
C HIS A 214 -21.69 19.52 20.32
N ARG A 215 -22.80 18.81 20.46
CA ARG A 215 -23.92 19.26 21.28
C ARG A 215 -23.48 19.23 22.74
N SER A 216 -23.19 20.39 23.33
CA SER A 216 -22.95 20.45 24.78
C SER A 216 -24.22 20.05 25.52
N LEU A 217 -24.08 19.10 26.44
CA LEU A 217 -25.15 18.68 27.37
C LEU A 217 -25.43 19.78 28.40
#